data_AF-A0A831Z5C2-F1
#
_entry.id   AF-A0A831Z5C2-F1
#
_cell.length_a   1.000
_cell.length_b   1.000
_cell.length_c   1.000
_cell.angle_alpha   90.00
_cell.angle_beta   90.00
_cell.angle_gamma   90.00
#
_symmetry.space_group_name_H-M   'P 1'
#
loop_
_entity.id
_entity.type
_entity.pdbx_description
1 polymer ?
#
loop_
_entity_poly.entity_id
_entity_poly.type
_entity_poly.pdbx_seq_one_letter_code
_entity_poly.pdbx_strand_id
1 'polypeptide(L)'
;MRSLLKALVVFTASIFLLFSGIVLYVAVTAPDVSALKKTIPFPTAFMKAYQEANTPSTKKSKRLRVKYIPLTKIPEILQRTVILAEDASFWVHHGIDWYEVRQSFWKNLQKGQMIRGGSTITQQVAKNLYLSGRKTLFRKFQEYWISQQLESALRKRRILEIYLNIIEMGPGVYGVNSGA
;
A
#
# COMPACT_ATOMS: atom_id res chain seq x y z
N MET A 1 4.87 -38.98 -25.48
CA MET A 1 4.25 -37.67 -25.87
C MET A 1 2.88 -37.42 -25.20
N ARG A 2 1.90 -38.34 -25.28
CA ARG A 2 0.57 -38.16 -24.63
C ARG A 2 0.58 -38.06 -23.09
N SER A 3 1.50 -38.75 -22.41
CA SER A 3 1.68 -38.68 -20.95
C SER A 3 2.24 -37.34 -20.47
N LEU A 4 3.22 -36.79 -21.19
CA LEU A 4 3.80 -35.46 -20.92
C LEU A 4 2.77 -34.35 -21.13
N LEU A 5 1.94 -34.44 -22.17
CA LEU A 5 0.87 -33.47 -22.41
C LEU A 5 -0.17 -33.49 -21.28
N LYS A 6 -0.59 -34.67 -20.82
CA LYS A 6 -1.50 -34.81 -19.66
C LYS A 6 -0.88 -34.22 -18.39
N ALA A 7 0.40 -34.50 -18.12
CA ALA A 7 1.10 -33.95 -16.97
C ALA A 7 1.17 -32.41 -17.01
N LEU A 8 1.46 -31.83 -18.18
CA LEU A 8 1.48 -30.38 -18.38
C LEU A 8 0.08 -29.76 -18.16
N VAL A 9 -0.96 -30.38 -18.72
CA VAL A 9 -2.35 -29.91 -18.55
C VAL A 9 -2.75 -29.95 -17.07
N VAL A 10 -2.50 -31.05 -16.37
CA VAL A 10 -2.78 -31.17 -14.92
C VAL A 10 -2.01 -30.11 -14.13
N PHE A 11 -0.71 -29.92 -14.42
CA PHE A 11 0.11 -28.92 -13.76
C PHE A 11 -0.42 -27.49 -13.96
N THR A 12 -0.76 -27.12 -15.19
CA THR A 12 -1.34 -25.80 -15.49
C THR A 12 -2.70 -25.60 -14.81
N ALA A 13 -3.54 -26.63 -14.78
CA ALA A 13 -4.83 -26.60 -14.08
C ALA A 13 -4.64 -26.44 -12.56
N SER A 14 -3.66 -27.10 -11.95
CA SER A 14 -3.32 -26.95 -10.53
C SER A 14 -2.83 -25.53 -10.20
N ILE A 15 -1.98 -24.95 -11.04
CA ILE A 15 -1.55 -23.54 -10.87
C ILE A 15 -2.75 -22.60 -10.96
N PHE A 16 -3.62 -22.81 -11.95
CA PHE A 16 -4.81 -21.99 -12.13
C PHE A 16 -5.77 -22.09 -10.94
N LEU A 17 -6.01 -23.29 -10.43
CA LEU A 17 -6.83 -23.51 -9.23
C LEU A 17 -6.23 -22.84 -8.00
N LEU A 18 -4.92 -22.99 -7.79
CA LEU A 18 -4.23 -22.33 -6.67
C LEU A 18 -4.33 -20.80 -6.78
N PHE A 19 -4.07 -20.24 -7.96
CA PHE A 19 -4.18 -18.81 -8.21
C PHE A 19 -5.60 -18.31 -7.99
N SER A 20 -6.61 -19.02 -8.50
CA SER A 20 -8.03 -18.70 -8.31
C SER A 20 -8.42 -18.75 -6.83
N GLY A 21 -7.93 -19.75 -6.09
CA GLY A 21 -8.12 -19.85 -4.64
C GLY A 21 -7.51 -18.67 -3.89
N ILE A 22 -6.30 -18.22 -4.28
CA ILE A 22 -5.66 -17.02 -3.72
C ILE A 22 -6.49 -15.76 -4.03
N VAL A 23 -6.93 -15.59 -5.28
CA VAL A 23 -7.76 -14.45 -5.67
C VAL A 23 -9.05 -14.41 -4.85
N LEU A 24 -9.75 -15.55 -4.76
CA LEU A 24 -10.98 -15.67 -3.98
C LEU A 24 -10.73 -15.38 -2.49
N TYR A 25 -9.66 -15.94 -1.92
CA TYR A 25 -9.28 -15.67 -0.54
C TYR A 25 -9.06 -14.18 -0.30
N VAL A 26 -8.28 -13.52 -1.15
CA VAL A 26 -8.01 -12.07 -1.02
C VAL A 26 -9.27 -11.25 -1.23
N ALA A 27 -10.14 -11.64 -2.17
CA ALA A 27 -11.41 -10.96 -2.41
C ALA A 27 -12.36 -11.04 -1.22
N VAL A 28 -12.48 -12.23 -0.59
CA VAL A 28 -13.39 -12.46 0.55
C VAL A 28 -12.82 -11.90 1.86
N THR A 29 -11.50 -11.85 2.02
CA THR A 29 -10.84 -11.33 3.22
C THR A 29 -10.45 -9.85 3.12
N ALA A 30 -10.71 -9.22 1.97
CA ALA A 30 -10.38 -7.81 1.79
C ALA A 30 -11.19 -6.94 2.77
N PRO A 31 -10.54 -5.92 3.37
CA PRO A 31 -11.23 -4.99 4.25
C PRO A 31 -12.22 -4.12 3.47
N ASP A 32 -13.34 -3.77 4.09
CA ASP A 32 -14.24 -2.76 3.53
C ASP A 32 -13.57 -1.38 3.56
N VAL A 33 -13.28 -0.86 2.37
CA VAL A 33 -12.68 0.46 2.17
C VAL A 33 -13.72 1.58 2.11
N SER A 34 -15.02 1.27 2.08
CA SER A 34 -16.09 2.26 1.91
C SER A 34 -16.18 3.24 3.08
N ALA A 35 -15.88 2.77 4.30
CA ALA A 35 -15.79 3.61 5.49
C ALA A 35 -14.75 4.73 5.34
N LEU A 36 -13.71 4.52 4.53
CA LEU A 36 -12.66 5.49 4.28
C LEU A 36 -13.16 6.77 3.58
N LYS A 37 -14.36 6.76 3.01
CA LYS A 37 -15.02 7.97 2.50
C LYS A 37 -15.23 9.03 3.59
N LYS A 38 -15.38 8.61 4.85
CA LYS A 38 -15.73 9.49 5.97
C LYS A 38 -14.65 9.51 7.06
N THR A 39 -14.11 8.35 7.42
CA THR A 39 -13.20 8.23 8.57
C THR A 39 -11.89 7.58 8.16
N ILE A 40 -10.83 7.77 8.96
CA ILE A 40 -9.57 7.04 8.81
C ILE A 40 -9.45 6.16 10.06
N PRO A 41 -9.29 4.84 9.93
CA PRO A 41 -9.11 3.97 11.07
C PRO A 41 -7.73 4.21 11.68
N PHE A 42 -7.72 4.75 12.89
CA PHE A 42 -6.51 4.84 13.72
C PHE A 42 -6.64 3.90 14.94
N PRO A 43 -5.57 3.21 15.36
CA PRO A 43 -4.28 3.08 14.68
C PRO A 43 -4.36 2.18 13.44
N THR A 44 -3.55 2.49 12.42
CA THR A 44 -3.40 1.66 11.22
C THR A 44 -2.62 0.37 11.52
N ALA A 45 -2.61 -0.60 10.60
CA ALA A 45 -1.80 -1.81 10.74
C ALA A 45 -0.31 -1.52 11.01
N PHE A 46 0.26 -0.52 10.33
CA PHE A 46 1.65 -0.10 10.56
C PHE A 46 1.86 0.51 11.95
N MET A 47 0.94 1.35 12.40
CA MET A 47 1.00 1.94 13.74
C MET A 47 0.91 0.89 14.84
N LYS A 48 0.02 -0.11 14.68
CA LYS A 48 -0.10 -1.25 15.60
C LYS A 48 1.19 -2.07 15.64
N ALA A 49 1.73 -2.41 14.47
CA ALA A 49 2.99 -3.14 14.37
C ALA A 49 4.16 -2.38 15.01
N TYR A 50 4.22 -1.06 14.84
CA TYR A 50 5.22 -0.22 15.51
C TYR A 50 5.06 -0.25 17.03
N GLN A 51 3.84 -0.14 17.54
CA GLN A 51 3.57 -0.22 18.98
C GLN A 51 3.98 -1.58 19.56
N GLU A 52 3.60 -2.68 18.90
CA GLU A 52 3.95 -4.04 19.33
C GLU A 52 5.47 -4.23 19.39
N ALA A 53 6.20 -3.75 18.38
CA ALA A 53 7.66 -3.84 18.34
C ALA A 53 8.37 -2.95 19.38
N ASN A 54 7.71 -1.90 19.87
CA ASN A 54 8.31 -0.89 20.77
C ASN A 54 7.64 -0.82 22.14
N THR A 55 6.87 -1.83 22.54
CA THR A 55 6.29 -1.92 23.89
C THR A 55 7.26 -2.67 24.80
N PRO A 56 7.95 -2.02 25.76
CA PRO A 56 8.72 -2.74 26.76
C PRO A 56 7.77 -3.47 27.72
N SER A 57 8.19 -4.64 28.21
CA SER A 57 7.46 -5.52 29.13
C SER A 57 7.02 -4.83 30.43
N THR A 58 7.57 -3.65 30.73
CA THR A 58 7.15 -2.75 31.80
C THR A 58 7.27 -1.29 31.36
N LYS A 59 6.21 -0.50 31.60
CA LYS A 59 6.13 0.99 31.59
C LYS A 59 6.17 1.76 30.24
N LYS A 60 5.06 2.50 30.02
CA LYS A 60 4.83 3.62 29.09
C LYS A 60 5.18 3.37 27.61
N SER A 61 4.22 2.77 26.89
CA SER A 61 4.16 2.83 25.42
C SER A 61 4.37 4.28 24.94
N LYS A 62 5.33 4.49 24.04
CA LYS A 62 5.55 5.77 23.36
C LYS A 62 4.27 6.10 22.59
N ARG A 63 3.48 7.06 23.10
CA ARG A 63 2.16 7.40 22.55
C ARG A 63 2.33 7.74 21.07
N LEU A 64 1.53 7.09 20.21
CA LEU A 64 1.44 7.44 18.80
C LEU A 64 1.04 8.91 18.69
N ARG A 65 1.81 9.69 17.94
CA ARG A 65 1.44 11.06 17.57
C ARG A 65 0.74 10.99 16.22
N VAL A 66 -0.58 11.10 16.28
CA VAL A 66 -1.46 11.14 15.12
C VAL A 66 -2.36 12.35 15.28
N LYS A 67 -2.25 13.29 14.34
CA LYS A 67 -3.16 14.44 14.26
C LYS A 67 -3.78 14.48 12.88
N TYR A 68 -5.05 14.12 12.81
CA TYR A 68 -5.81 14.21 11.57
C TYR A 68 -5.99 15.67 11.16
N ILE A 69 -5.67 15.98 9.90
CA ILE A 69 -5.93 17.26 9.27
C ILE A 69 -6.52 17.05 7.87
N PRO A 70 -7.61 17.75 7.52
CA PRO A 70 -8.18 17.67 6.18
C PRO A 70 -7.21 18.23 5.13
N LEU A 71 -7.26 17.69 3.92
CA LEU A 71 -6.39 18.02 2.80
C LEU A 71 -6.40 19.52 2.49
N THR A 72 -7.55 20.18 2.66
CA THR A 72 -7.72 21.62 2.44
C THR A 72 -6.90 22.48 3.41
N LYS A 73 -6.45 21.93 4.53
CA LYS A 73 -5.59 22.59 5.52
C LYS A 73 -4.12 22.21 5.34
N ILE A 74 -3.80 21.27 4.45
CA ILE A 74 -2.41 20.92 4.10
C ILE A 74 -1.96 21.85 2.98
N PRO A 75 -0.81 22.56 3.11
CA PRO A 75 -0.32 23.45 2.07
C PRO A 75 -0.23 22.76 0.71
N GLU A 76 -0.72 23.40 -0.35
CA GLU A 76 -0.74 22.80 -1.68
C GLU A 76 0.66 22.48 -2.20
N ILE A 77 1.66 23.31 -1.88
CA ILE A 77 3.06 23.06 -2.21
C ILE A 77 3.54 21.73 -1.61
N LEU A 78 3.16 21.41 -0.37
CA LEU A 78 3.52 20.15 0.27
C LEU A 78 2.84 18.97 -0.43
N GLN A 79 1.55 19.08 -0.76
CA GLN A 79 0.83 18.06 -1.50
C GLN A 79 1.51 17.76 -2.84
N ARG A 80 1.85 18.79 -3.61
CA ARG A 80 2.52 18.67 -4.91
C ARG A 80 3.92 18.07 -4.80
N THR A 81 4.71 18.48 -3.80
CA THR A 81 6.06 17.94 -3.56
C THR A 81 6.01 16.45 -3.22
N VAL A 82 5.09 16.04 -2.35
CA VAL A 82 4.91 14.63 -2.00
C VAL A 82 4.51 13.81 -3.23
N ILE A 83 3.54 14.30 -4.03
CA ILE A 83 3.13 13.62 -5.26
C ILE A 83 4.31 13.50 -6.22
N LEU A 84 5.09 14.56 -6.44
CA LEU A 84 6.22 14.53 -7.36
C LEU A 84 7.32 13.55 -6.90
N ALA A 85 7.58 13.48 -5.60
CA ALA A 85 8.61 12.61 -5.03
C ALA A 85 8.19 11.12 -5.05
N GLU A 86 6.94 10.84 -4.65
CA GLU A 86 6.46 9.48 -4.39
C GLU A 86 5.76 8.85 -5.61
N ASP A 87 5.01 9.64 -6.38
CA ASP A 87 4.06 9.14 -7.37
C ASP A 87 3.68 10.22 -8.39
N ALA A 88 4.62 10.56 -9.29
CA ALA A 88 4.49 11.72 -10.18
C ALA A 88 3.26 11.66 -11.12
N SER A 89 2.73 10.46 -11.38
CA SER A 89 1.53 10.25 -12.22
C SER A 89 0.25 10.06 -11.39
N PHE A 90 0.28 10.36 -10.09
CA PHE A 90 -0.79 10.06 -9.12
C PHE A 90 -2.21 10.36 -9.62
N TRP A 91 -2.39 11.49 -10.29
CA TRP A 91 -3.70 11.95 -10.75
C TRP A 91 -4.26 11.17 -11.94
N VAL A 92 -3.41 10.45 -12.68
CA VAL A 92 -3.75 9.84 -13.97
C VAL A 92 -3.90 8.33 -13.87
N HIS A 93 -3.09 7.65 -13.05
CA HIS A 93 -3.16 6.19 -12.94
C HIS A 93 -4.34 5.72 -12.07
N HIS A 94 -4.70 4.43 -12.12
CA HIS A 94 -5.76 3.84 -11.29
C HIS A 94 -5.16 2.84 -10.29
N GLY A 95 -4.45 3.35 -9.29
CA GLY A 95 -3.79 2.57 -8.24
C GLY A 95 -2.42 2.02 -8.59
N ILE A 96 -2.11 1.82 -9.88
CA ILE A 96 -0.82 1.31 -10.34
C ILE A 96 -0.34 2.14 -11.51
N ASP A 97 0.88 2.64 -11.40
CA ASP A 97 1.59 3.24 -12.50
C ASP A 97 2.35 2.16 -13.29
N TRP A 98 1.69 1.61 -14.31
CA TRP A 98 2.29 0.61 -15.20
C TRP A 98 3.48 1.14 -15.99
N TYR A 99 3.50 2.45 -16.25
CA TYR A 99 4.60 3.10 -16.93
C TYR A 99 5.83 3.13 -16.02
N GLU A 100 5.72 3.63 -14.79
CA GLU A 100 6.83 3.61 -13.81
C GLU A 100 7.24 2.19 -13.41
N VAL A 101 6.32 1.22 -13.34
CA VAL A 101 6.67 -0.20 -13.13
C VAL A 101 7.58 -0.70 -14.26
N ARG A 102 7.22 -0.45 -15.52
CA ARG A 102 8.06 -0.83 -16.67
C ARG A 102 9.40 -0.08 -16.65
N GLN A 103 9.40 1.22 -16.38
CA GLN A 103 10.63 2.02 -16.37
C GLN A 103 11.57 1.64 -15.23
N SER A 104 11.04 1.39 -14.04
CA SER A 104 11.82 0.92 -12.90
C SER A 104 12.40 -0.47 -13.14
N PHE A 105 11.66 -1.37 -13.80
CA PHE A 105 12.18 -2.68 -14.21
C PHE A 105 13.40 -2.55 -15.13
N TRP A 106 13.31 -1.77 -16.21
CA TRP A 106 14.42 -1.56 -17.13
C TRP A 106 15.63 -0.88 -16.47
N LYS A 107 15.41 0.14 -15.63
CA LYS A 107 16.48 0.83 -14.89
C LYS A 107 17.18 -0.09 -13.89
N ASN A 108 16.42 -0.93 -13.17
CA ASN A 108 16.99 -1.90 -12.23
C ASN A 108 17.80 -2.97 -12.96
N LEU A 109 17.34 -3.43 -14.13
CA LEU A 109 18.06 -4.38 -14.97
C LEU A 109 19.39 -3.79 -15.47
N GLN A 110 19.38 -2.54 -15.95
CA GLN A 110 20.58 -1.85 -16.43
C GLN A 110 21.61 -1.60 -15.32
N LYS A 111 21.14 -1.31 -14.09
CA LYS A 111 22.03 -0.96 -12.98
C LYS A 111 22.37 -2.14 -12.06
N GLY A 112 21.76 -3.31 -12.27
CA GLY A 112 22.01 -4.53 -11.48
C GLY A 112 21.54 -4.47 -10.02
N GLN A 113 20.83 -3.42 -9.61
CA GLN A 113 20.35 -3.23 -8.23
C GLN A 113 19.00 -2.49 -8.23
N MET A 114 18.19 -2.72 -7.19
CA MET A 114 16.89 -2.07 -7.02
C MET A 114 17.08 -0.64 -6.50
N ILE A 115 16.94 0.36 -7.38
CA ILE A 115 17.26 1.76 -7.06
C ILE A 115 16.02 2.61 -6.75
N ARG A 116 14.86 2.26 -7.30
CA ARG A 116 13.61 2.99 -7.08
C ARG A 116 12.47 2.02 -6.80
N GLY A 117 11.73 2.26 -5.72
CA GLY A 117 10.50 1.54 -5.42
C GLY A 117 9.38 2.06 -6.31
N GLY A 118 8.84 1.22 -7.20
CA GLY A 118 7.73 1.60 -8.09
C GLY A 118 6.34 1.52 -7.45
N SER A 119 6.23 1.82 -6.14
CA SER A 119 4.92 1.74 -5.45
C SER A 119 4.22 3.10 -5.41
N THR A 120 2.98 3.14 -5.89
CA THR A 120 2.15 4.34 -5.93
C THR A 120 1.69 4.77 -4.52
N ILE A 121 1.24 6.01 -4.38
CA ILE A 121 0.61 6.52 -3.15
C ILE A 121 -0.55 5.61 -2.72
N THR A 122 -1.39 5.17 -3.66
CA THR A 122 -2.51 4.27 -3.37
C THR A 122 -2.05 2.93 -2.80
N GLN A 123 -0.99 2.33 -3.37
CA GLN A 123 -0.40 1.11 -2.82
C GLN A 123 0.18 1.32 -1.43
N GLN A 124 0.80 2.47 -1.19
CA GLN A 124 1.30 2.82 0.13
C GLN A 124 0.15 3.00 1.14
N VAL A 125 -1.00 3.57 0.74
CA VAL A 125 -2.20 3.64 1.59
C VAL A 125 -2.70 2.25 1.95
N ALA A 126 -2.88 1.37 0.96
CA ALA A 126 -3.30 -0.01 1.17
C ALA A 126 -2.39 -0.74 2.16
N LYS A 127 -1.07 -0.62 1.94
CA LYS A 127 -0.03 -1.18 2.79
C LYS A 127 -0.13 -0.68 4.23
N ASN A 128 -0.15 0.64 4.42
CA ASN A 128 -0.07 1.25 5.75
C ASN A 128 -1.34 1.01 6.57
N LEU A 129 -2.52 1.06 5.93
CA LEU A 129 -3.80 0.84 6.60
C LEU A 129 -3.99 -0.59 7.09
N TYR A 130 -3.71 -1.58 6.23
CA TYR A 130 -4.25 -2.93 6.41
C TYR A 130 -3.21 -4.04 6.48
N LEU A 131 -1.97 -3.81 6.01
CA LEU A 131 -1.00 -4.88 5.83
C LEU A 131 0.19 -4.72 6.78
N SER A 132 0.83 -5.85 7.08
CA SER A 132 2.05 -5.85 7.89
C SER A 132 3.28 -5.41 7.08
N GLY A 133 4.36 -5.04 7.76
CA GLY A 133 5.64 -4.70 7.14
C GLY A 133 6.39 -5.86 6.47
N ARG A 134 5.89 -7.11 6.54
CA ARG A 134 6.56 -8.30 5.99
C ARG A 134 6.62 -8.27 4.47
N LYS A 135 7.80 -8.17 3.88
CA LYS A 135 7.97 -8.09 2.42
C LYS A 135 7.83 -9.45 1.72
N THR A 136 6.60 -9.88 1.44
CA THR A 136 6.30 -11.10 0.64
C THR A 136 5.54 -10.78 -0.65
N LEU A 137 5.65 -11.67 -1.65
CA LEU A 137 4.90 -11.57 -2.91
C LEU A 137 3.39 -11.63 -2.67
N PHE A 138 2.94 -12.51 -1.77
CA PHE A 138 1.54 -12.61 -1.39
C PHE A 138 1.00 -11.30 -0.82
N ARG A 139 1.74 -10.66 0.11
CA ARG A 139 1.38 -9.34 0.63
C ARG A 139 1.36 -8.28 -0.48
N LYS A 140 2.29 -8.34 -1.44
CA LYS A 140 2.29 -7.40 -2.59
C LYS A 140 1.07 -7.59 -3.49
N PHE A 141 0.57 -8.82 -3.63
CA PHE A 141 -0.68 -9.10 -4.31
C PHE A 141 -1.90 -8.57 -3.52
N GLN A 142 -1.90 -8.68 -2.18
CA GLN A 142 -2.92 -8.04 -1.35
C GLN A 142 -2.89 -6.51 -1.49
N GLU A 143 -1.71 -5.88 -1.51
CA GLU A 143 -1.56 -4.45 -1.78
C GLU A 143 -2.20 -4.06 -3.12
N TYR A 144 -1.92 -4.82 -4.18
CA TYR A 144 -2.51 -4.62 -5.50
C TYR A 144 -4.04 -4.59 -5.40
N TRP A 145 -4.63 -5.64 -4.80
CA TRP A 145 -6.08 -5.82 -4.76
C TRP A 145 -6.78 -4.74 -3.94
N ILE A 146 -6.24 -4.40 -2.77
CA ILE A 146 -6.76 -3.33 -1.92
C ILE A 146 -6.62 -1.98 -2.63
N SER A 147 -5.54 -1.75 -3.37
CA SER A 147 -5.36 -0.50 -4.13
C SER A 147 -6.44 -0.31 -5.20
N GLN A 148 -6.82 -1.39 -5.89
CA GLN A 148 -7.92 -1.33 -6.86
C GLN A 148 -9.25 -0.99 -6.18
N GLN A 149 -9.51 -1.53 -4.99
CA GLN A 149 -10.70 -1.19 -4.20
C GLN A 149 -10.68 0.27 -3.72
N LEU A 150 -9.53 0.78 -3.29
CA LEU A 150 -9.39 2.17 -2.89
C LEU A 150 -9.70 3.12 -4.05
N GLU A 151 -9.21 2.83 -5.24
CA GLU A 151 -9.40 3.66 -6.44
C GLU A 151 -10.83 3.61 -6.98
N SER A 152 -11.53 2.47 -6.81
CA SER A 152 -12.94 2.36 -7.18
C SER A 152 -13.86 3.03 -6.16
N ALA A 153 -13.52 2.98 -4.88
CA ALA A 153 -14.37 3.50 -3.81
C ALA A 153 -14.14 4.98 -3.49
N LEU A 154 -12.92 5.49 -3.67
CA LEU A 154 -12.50 6.81 -3.20
C LEU A 154 -12.04 7.71 -4.34
N ARG A 155 -12.31 9.01 -4.21
CA ARG A 155 -11.70 10.03 -5.09
C ARG A 155 -10.22 10.16 -4.78
N LYS A 156 -9.39 10.43 -5.80
CA LYS A 156 -7.93 10.68 -5.66
C LYS A 156 -7.56 11.64 -4.54
N ARG A 157 -8.30 12.75 -4.39
CA ARG A 157 -8.09 13.71 -3.29
C ARG A 157 -8.22 13.06 -1.92
N ARG A 158 -9.19 12.17 -1.72
CA ARG A 158 -9.37 11.45 -0.45
C ARG A 158 -8.26 10.44 -0.21
N ILE A 159 -7.79 9.74 -1.26
CA ILE A 159 -6.64 8.83 -1.14
C ILE A 159 -5.39 9.61 -0.70
N LEU A 160 -5.12 10.76 -1.32
CA LEU A 160 -4.02 11.64 -0.95
C LEU A 160 -4.16 12.17 0.48
N GLU A 161 -5.36 12.58 0.89
CA GLU A 161 -5.64 13.00 2.26
C GLU A 161 -5.32 11.90 3.28
N ILE A 162 -5.76 10.67 3.01
CA ILE A 162 -5.48 9.52 3.85
C ILE A 162 -3.96 9.29 3.91
N TYR A 163 -3.30 9.24 2.76
CA TYR A 163 -1.85 9.05 2.67
C TYR A 163 -1.09 10.05 3.55
N LEU A 164 -1.36 11.34 3.39
CA LEU A 164 -0.69 12.41 4.12
C LEU A 164 -0.96 12.37 5.63
N ASN A 165 -2.04 11.72 6.07
CA ASN A 165 -2.37 11.57 7.49
C ASN A 165 -1.80 10.29 8.11
N ILE A 166 -1.38 9.30 7.32
CA ILE A 166 -0.92 7.99 7.83
C ILE A 166 0.53 7.67 7.48
N ILE A 167 1.17 8.43 6.59
CA ILE A 167 2.55 8.19 6.18
C ILE A 167 3.50 8.37 7.36
N GLU A 168 4.48 7.48 7.50
CA GLU A 168 5.47 7.59 8.56
C GLU A 168 6.50 8.66 8.18
N MET A 169 6.64 9.70 9.02
CA MET A 169 7.56 10.81 8.84
C MET A 169 8.87 10.63 9.63
N GLY A 170 8.89 9.64 10.52
CA GLY A 170 9.99 9.28 11.39
C GLY A 170 9.53 8.23 12.42
N PRO A 171 10.44 7.63 13.21
CA PRO A 171 10.09 6.53 14.11
C PRO A 171 8.94 6.85 15.07
N GLY A 172 7.77 6.27 14.81
CA GLY A 172 6.55 6.46 15.60
C GLY A 172 5.84 7.81 15.40
N VAL A 173 6.18 8.55 14.33
CA VAL A 173 5.57 9.82 13.93
C VAL A 173 4.85 9.61 12.61
N TYR A 174 3.53 9.78 12.60
CA TYR A 174 2.70 9.48 11.45
C TYR A 174 1.85 10.67 11.04
N GLY A 175 1.77 10.90 9.74
CA GLY A 175 1.10 12.03 9.13
C GLY A 175 2.00 13.28 9.09
N VAL A 176 1.85 14.06 8.03
CA VAL A 176 2.70 15.22 7.74
C VAL A 176 2.64 16.32 8.79
N ASN A 177 1.59 16.36 9.62
CA ASN A 177 1.45 17.36 10.68
C ASN A 177 1.93 16.87 12.06
N SER A 178 2.29 15.60 12.23
CA SER A 178 2.64 15.10 13.57
C SER A 178 4.08 15.46 14.00
N GLY A 179 4.85 16.06 13.09
CA GLY A 179 6.20 16.60 13.34
C GLY A 179 6.31 18.13 13.32
N ALA A 180 5.19 18.84 13.12
CA ALA A 180 5.10 20.31 13.14
C ALA A 180 4.64 20.83 14.51
#